data_AF-A0A259SIG3-F1
#
_entry.id   AF-A0A259SIG3-F1
#
_cell.length_a   1.000
_cell.length_b   1.000
_cell.length_c   1.000
_cell.angle_alpha   90.00
_cell.angle_beta   90.00
_cell.angle_gamma   90.00
#
_symmetry.space_group_name_H-M   'P 1'
#
loop_
_entity.id
_entity.type
_entity.pdbx_description
1 polymer ?
#
loop_
_entity_poly.entity_id
_entity_poly.type
_entity_poly.pdbx_seq_one_letter_code
_entity_poly.pdbx_strand_id
1 'polypeptide(L)'
;MNKATLTRIGGLAAAIALTATMTACSGGQSVADACKIANGEMNKATSSISSDVNSAMQQATQGDKVDFAAIFAPVQKGLEEAGKKVTNESVKAPLTAFATEFDGFVKVFDGFEMPDLKNLDATDPAAMDKLKAAQDKAQEISTKAQAASAKLTEQGKKLQDICNKG
;
A
#
# COMPACT_ATOMS: atom_id res chain seq x y z
N MET A 1 32.14 -43.58 17.95
CA MET A 1 31.99 -42.20 17.43
C MET A 1 31.90 -42.29 15.91
N ASN A 2 30.71 -42.08 15.36
CA ASN A 2 30.42 -42.34 13.94
C ASN A 2 30.90 -41.21 13.02
N LYS A 3 31.29 -41.63 11.81
CA LYS A 3 31.87 -40.85 10.72
C LYS A 3 30.83 -40.01 9.96
N ALA A 4 31.36 -38.95 9.32
CA ALA A 4 30.90 -38.27 8.10
C ALA A 4 29.66 -37.35 8.17
N THR A 5 29.88 -36.06 7.88
CA THR A 5 29.26 -35.38 6.73
C THR A 5 30.14 -34.17 6.34
N LEU A 6 31.01 -34.42 5.37
CA LEU A 6 31.56 -33.43 4.44
C LEU A 6 30.50 -33.24 3.33
N THR A 7 30.55 -32.09 2.65
CA THR A 7 29.92 -31.74 1.35
C THR A 7 28.54 -31.06 1.39
N ARG A 8 28.53 -29.73 1.20
CA ARG A 8 27.95 -29.03 0.03
C ARG A 8 28.13 -27.51 0.14
N ILE A 9 29.36 -27.07 -0.11
CA ILE A 9 29.58 -25.91 -0.98
C ILE A 9 29.41 -26.47 -2.40
N GLY A 10 28.41 -26.01 -3.13
CA GLY A 10 28.12 -26.51 -4.48
C GLY A 10 27.00 -25.76 -5.18
N GLY A 11 27.41 -24.82 -6.06
CA GLY A 11 26.67 -24.29 -7.22
C GLY A 11 25.47 -23.40 -6.89
N LEU A 12 25.51 -22.09 -7.06
CA LEU A 12 25.77 -21.42 -8.34
C LEU A 12 26.76 -20.27 -8.19
N ALA A 13 27.96 -20.50 -8.71
CA ALA A 13 28.86 -19.44 -9.13
C ALA A 13 28.39 -18.87 -10.47
N ALA A 14 28.70 -17.58 -10.67
CA ALA A 14 29.10 -16.98 -11.93
C ALA A 14 28.07 -16.96 -13.09
N ALA A 15 27.16 -15.99 -13.07
CA ALA A 15 26.59 -15.39 -14.30
C ALA A 15 25.96 -13.99 -14.08
N ILE A 16 26.54 -13.12 -13.25
CA ILE A 16 26.20 -11.67 -13.29
C ILE A 16 27.51 -10.87 -13.29
N ALA A 17 28.36 -11.15 -14.28
CA ALA A 17 29.53 -10.34 -14.59
C ALA A 17 29.61 -9.93 -16.06
N LEU A 18 28.58 -10.25 -16.88
CA LEU A 18 28.61 -9.97 -18.34
C LEU A 18 27.31 -9.37 -18.92
N THR A 19 26.43 -8.78 -18.10
CA THR A 19 25.33 -7.92 -18.60
C THR A 19 25.42 -6.48 -18.11
N ALA A 20 26.38 -6.16 -17.22
CA ALA A 20 26.64 -4.79 -16.76
C ALA A 20 27.53 -3.97 -17.73
N THR A 21 27.99 -4.54 -18.84
CA THR A 21 28.91 -3.87 -19.79
C THR A 21 28.26 -3.44 -21.11
N MET A 22 26.95 -3.62 -21.30
CA MET A 22 26.23 -3.15 -22.51
C MET A 22 25.06 -2.19 -22.27
N THR A 23 24.80 -1.76 -21.04
CA THR A 23 23.88 -0.63 -20.74
C THR A 23 24.60 0.66 -20.35
N ALA A 24 25.92 0.74 -20.60
CA ALA A 24 26.72 1.96 -20.50
C ALA A 24 26.44 2.97 -21.65
N CYS A 25 25.17 3.18 -22.01
CA CYS A 25 24.71 4.27 -22.87
C CYS A 25 23.43 4.93 -22.32
N SER A 26 23.45 5.36 -21.06
CA SER A 26 22.79 6.56 -20.50
C SER A 26 22.84 6.46 -18.97
N GLY A 27 23.41 7.45 -18.28
CA GLY A 27 23.64 7.44 -16.83
C GLY A 27 22.37 7.48 -15.97
N GLY A 28 21.57 6.42 -16.00
CA GLY A 28 20.34 6.26 -15.21
C GLY A 28 20.56 5.48 -13.91
N GLN A 29 19.61 5.65 -12.98
CA GLN A 29 19.54 4.95 -11.69
C GLN A 29 19.44 3.42 -11.90
N SER A 30 20.16 2.65 -11.08
CA SER A 30 20.05 1.18 -11.08
C SER A 30 18.68 0.71 -10.58
N VAL A 31 18.25 -0.50 -10.93
CA VAL A 31 16.98 -1.07 -10.43
C VAL A 31 17.04 -1.20 -8.90
N ALA A 32 18.16 -1.67 -8.34
CA ALA A 32 18.35 -1.80 -6.90
C ALA A 32 18.23 -0.46 -6.15
N ASP A 33 18.85 0.62 -6.66
CA ASP A 33 18.77 1.95 -6.05
C ASP A 33 17.35 2.52 -6.12
N ALA A 34 16.70 2.36 -7.28
CA ALA A 34 15.31 2.76 -7.48
C ALA A 34 14.36 2.06 -6.50
N CYS A 35 14.51 0.75 -6.35
CA CYS A 35 13.74 -0.06 -5.41
C CYS A 35 14.00 0.31 -3.96
N LYS A 36 15.25 0.64 -3.59
CA LYS A 36 15.59 1.11 -2.25
C LYS A 36 14.92 2.45 -1.93
N ILE A 37 14.86 3.36 -2.89
CA ILE A 37 14.15 4.64 -2.75
C ILE A 37 12.64 4.40 -2.58
N ALA A 38 12.03 3.61 -3.46
CA ALA A 38 10.60 3.30 -3.39
C ALA A 38 10.23 2.69 -2.03
N ASN A 39 10.93 1.64 -1.61
CA ASN A 39 10.71 1.00 -0.32
C ASN A 39 10.98 1.94 0.86
N GLY A 40 12.01 2.78 0.76
CA GLY A 40 12.36 3.75 1.80
C GLY A 40 11.25 4.76 2.06
N GLU A 41 10.67 5.35 1.02
CA GLU A 41 9.57 6.31 1.19
C GLU A 41 8.25 5.63 1.59
N MET A 42 7.94 4.45 1.05
CA MET A 42 6.76 3.68 1.48
C MET A 42 6.84 3.29 2.96
N ASN A 43 7.99 2.84 3.45
CA ASN A 43 8.15 2.44 4.85
C ASN A 43 8.00 3.63 5.81
N LYS A 44 8.54 4.80 5.45
CA LYS A 44 8.32 6.03 6.23
C LYS A 44 6.84 6.36 6.32
N ALA A 45 6.14 6.31 5.19
CA ALA A 45 4.75 6.69 5.12
C ALA A 45 3.79 5.68 5.76
N THR A 46 4.14 4.40 5.77
CA THR A 46 3.29 3.33 6.32
C THR A 46 3.42 3.16 7.83
N SER A 47 4.49 3.70 8.43
CA SER A 47 4.83 3.50 9.84
C SER A 47 3.76 3.98 10.83
N SER A 48 2.95 4.99 10.49
CA SER A 48 1.92 5.54 11.36
C SER A 48 0.50 5.01 11.09
N ILE A 49 0.23 4.45 9.89
CA ILE A 49 -1.13 4.13 9.45
C ILE A 49 -1.88 3.27 10.45
N SER A 50 -1.27 2.20 10.96
CA SER A 50 -1.98 1.29 11.88
C SER A 50 -2.41 1.99 13.18
N SER A 51 -1.60 2.94 13.67
CA SER A 51 -1.96 3.76 14.82
C SER A 51 -3.06 4.76 14.46
N ASP A 52 -2.95 5.41 13.31
CA ASP A 52 -3.88 6.43 12.84
C ASP A 52 -5.28 5.83 12.55
N VAL A 53 -5.33 4.65 11.91
CA VAL A 53 -6.57 3.88 11.69
C VAL A 53 -7.22 3.49 13.02
N ASN A 54 -6.43 3.02 14.00
CA ASN A 54 -6.97 2.68 15.31
C ASN A 54 -7.51 3.90 16.05
N SER A 55 -6.82 5.04 15.98
CA SER A 55 -7.27 6.31 16.57
C SER A 55 -8.56 6.80 15.92
N ALA A 56 -8.62 6.77 14.58
CA ALA A 56 -9.79 7.09 13.79
C ALA A 56 -11.00 6.21 14.15
N MET A 57 -10.80 4.91 14.34
CA MET A 57 -11.86 4.00 14.79
C MET A 57 -12.37 4.38 16.19
N GLN A 58 -11.48 4.75 17.12
CA GLN A 58 -11.87 5.18 18.47
C GLN A 58 -12.63 6.52 18.46
N GLN A 59 -12.22 7.47 17.62
CA GLN A 59 -12.91 8.74 17.43
C GLN A 59 -14.31 8.53 16.83
N ALA A 60 -14.42 7.69 15.82
CA ALA A 60 -15.70 7.39 15.19
C ALA A 60 -16.69 6.72 16.15
N THR A 61 -16.23 5.80 17.01
CA THR A 61 -17.09 5.19 18.05
C THR A 61 -17.47 6.19 19.16
N GLN A 62 -16.69 7.26 19.32
CA GLN A 62 -17.02 8.41 20.13
C GLN A 62 -17.88 9.44 19.37
N GLY A 63 -18.43 9.11 18.20
CA GLY A 63 -19.30 10.02 17.45
C GLY A 63 -18.58 11.24 16.85
N ASP A 64 -17.25 11.27 16.89
CA ASP A 64 -16.48 12.29 16.19
C ASP A 64 -16.51 12.03 14.68
N LYS A 65 -16.55 13.11 13.90
CA LYS A 65 -16.39 13.02 12.45
C LYS A 65 -14.94 12.64 12.13
N VAL A 66 -14.78 11.58 11.37
CA VAL A 66 -13.48 11.04 10.99
C VAL A 66 -13.38 11.01 9.48
N ASP A 67 -12.33 11.64 8.96
CA ASP A 67 -11.94 11.53 7.56
C ASP A 67 -10.98 10.34 7.40
N PHE A 68 -11.52 9.21 6.99
CA PHE A 68 -10.72 7.99 6.79
C PHE A 68 -9.77 8.10 5.59
N ALA A 69 -10.07 8.93 4.60
CA ALA A 69 -9.18 9.14 3.46
C ALA A 69 -7.91 9.89 3.87
N ALA A 70 -8.05 10.89 4.75
CA ALA A 70 -6.93 11.68 5.26
C ALA A 70 -5.86 10.84 5.98
N ILE A 71 -6.22 9.70 6.57
CA ILE A 71 -5.30 8.76 7.23
C ILE A 71 -4.24 8.23 6.25
N PHE A 72 -4.61 8.10 4.98
CA PHE A 72 -3.73 7.54 3.94
C PHE A 72 -2.95 8.60 3.18
N ALA A 73 -3.20 9.90 3.42
CA ALA A 73 -2.49 11.00 2.78
C ALA A 73 -0.95 10.93 2.93
N PRO A 74 -0.37 10.52 4.08
CA PRO A 74 1.07 10.33 4.19
C PRO A 74 1.63 9.32 3.17
N VAL A 75 0.87 8.26 2.86
CA VAL A 75 1.26 7.22 1.91
C VAL A 75 1.18 7.71 0.48
N GLN A 76 0.10 8.39 0.10
CA GLN A 76 0.02 9.04 -1.21
C GLN A 76 1.22 9.98 -1.42
N LYS A 77 1.54 10.81 -0.42
CA LYS A 77 2.71 11.69 -0.48
C LYS A 77 4.02 10.91 -0.58
N GLY A 78 4.18 9.83 0.18
CA GLY A 78 5.35 8.95 0.10
C GLY A 78 5.53 8.33 -1.29
N LEU A 79 4.43 7.91 -1.92
CA LEU A 79 4.41 7.35 -3.28
C LEU A 79 4.71 8.40 -4.35
N GLU A 80 4.18 9.62 -4.21
CA GLU A 80 4.53 10.74 -5.08
C GLU A 80 6.01 11.11 -4.98
N GLU A 81 6.54 11.21 -3.75
CA GLU A 81 7.96 11.49 -3.51
C GLU A 81 8.86 10.38 -4.05
N ALA A 82 8.47 9.12 -3.91
CA ALA A 82 9.16 8.00 -4.53
C ALA A 82 9.13 8.13 -6.07
N GLY A 83 7.97 8.43 -6.67
CA GLY A 83 7.82 8.60 -8.11
C GLY A 83 8.65 9.73 -8.70
N LYS A 84 8.91 10.80 -7.94
CA LYS A 84 9.82 11.90 -8.34
C LYS A 84 11.29 11.49 -8.30
N LYS A 85 11.68 10.61 -7.36
CA LYS A 85 13.07 10.19 -7.12
C LYS A 85 13.49 8.95 -7.91
N VAL A 86 12.52 8.14 -8.33
CA VAL A 86 12.76 6.95 -9.14
C VAL A 86 12.83 7.34 -10.62
N THR A 87 14.02 7.22 -11.21
CA THR A 87 14.26 7.51 -12.62
C THR A 87 14.45 6.25 -13.46
N ASN A 88 14.64 5.09 -12.83
CA ASN A 88 14.68 3.82 -13.52
C ASN A 88 13.29 3.43 -14.01
N GLU A 89 13.07 3.43 -15.34
CA GLU A 89 11.75 3.18 -15.94
C GLU A 89 11.17 1.80 -15.60
N SER A 90 12.01 0.78 -15.39
CA SER A 90 11.55 -0.56 -14.97
C SER A 90 10.93 -0.56 -13.57
N VAL A 91 11.35 0.34 -12.68
CA VAL A 91 10.77 0.50 -11.33
C VAL A 91 9.70 1.59 -11.31
N LYS A 92 9.87 2.65 -12.11
CA LYS A 92 8.97 3.80 -12.15
C LYS A 92 7.57 3.43 -12.65
N ALA A 93 7.47 2.64 -13.71
CA ALA A 93 6.19 2.21 -14.25
C ALA A 93 5.34 1.41 -13.23
N PRO A 94 5.84 0.33 -12.60
CA PRO A 94 5.08 -0.41 -11.59
C PRO A 94 4.85 0.40 -10.31
N LEU A 95 5.77 1.29 -9.91
CA LEU A 95 5.56 2.22 -8.79
C LEU A 95 4.41 3.19 -9.09
N THR A 96 4.34 3.73 -10.31
CA THR A 96 3.25 4.62 -10.74
C THR A 96 1.91 3.89 -10.79
N ALA A 97 1.91 2.64 -11.28
CA ALA A 97 0.71 1.79 -11.28
C ALA A 97 0.25 1.50 -9.84
N PHE A 98 1.18 1.16 -8.95
CA PHE A 98 0.88 0.99 -7.52
C PHE A 98 0.32 2.26 -6.90
N ALA A 99 0.93 3.43 -7.15
CA ALA A 99 0.44 4.71 -6.66
C ALA A 99 -0.98 5.04 -7.15
N THR A 100 -1.29 4.70 -8.40
CA THR A 100 -2.62 4.89 -8.98
C THR A 100 -3.66 3.99 -8.31
N GLU A 101 -3.34 2.71 -8.10
CA GLU A 101 -4.25 1.80 -7.37
C GLU A 101 -4.39 2.19 -5.90
N PHE A 102 -3.34 2.74 -5.28
CA PHE A 102 -3.40 3.27 -3.91
C PHE A 102 -4.33 4.48 -3.83
N ASP A 103 -4.24 5.42 -4.76
CA ASP A 103 -5.19 6.53 -4.87
C ASP A 103 -6.63 6.04 -5.06
N GLY A 104 -6.82 5.02 -5.92
CA GLY A 104 -8.10 4.34 -6.07
C GLY A 104 -8.62 3.72 -4.78
N PHE A 105 -7.74 3.14 -3.96
CA PHE A 105 -8.07 2.61 -2.64
C PHE A 105 -8.48 3.72 -1.66
N VAL A 106 -7.76 4.84 -1.61
CA VAL A 106 -8.10 5.98 -0.74
C VAL A 106 -9.47 6.55 -1.10
N LYS A 107 -9.75 6.69 -2.40
CA LYS A 107 -11.05 7.16 -2.91
C LYS A 107 -12.24 6.29 -2.54
N VAL A 108 -12.02 5.03 -2.13
CA VAL A 108 -13.12 4.20 -1.60
C VAL A 108 -13.66 4.78 -0.29
N PHE A 109 -12.82 5.47 0.48
CA PHE A 109 -13.17 6.06 1.76
C PHE A 109 -13.64 7.52 1.64
N ASP A 110 -13.54 8.13 0.46
CA ASP A 110 -14.01 9.49 0.23
C ASP A 110 -15.51 9.61 0.52
N GLY A 111 -15.87 10.53 1.40
CA GLY A 111 -17.26 10.78 1.79
C GLY A 111 -17.86 9.68 2.67
N PHE A 112 -17.05 8.75 3.18
CA PHE A 112 -17.47 7.87 4.27
C PHE A 112 -17.41 8.63 5.59
N GLU A 113 -18.57 8.94 6.13
CA GLU A 113 -18.74 9.36 7.52
C GLU A 113 -19.51 8.26 8.25
N MET A 114 -18.98 7.79 9.38
CA MET A 114 -19.79 6.99 10.29
C MET A 114 -20.92 7.89 10.84
N PRO A 115 -22.18 7.43 10.82
CA PRO A 115 -23.25 8.19 11.44
C PRO A 115 -22.97 8.33 12.94
N ASP A 116 -23.40 9.44 13.53
CA ASP A 116 -23.39 9.57 14.98
C ASP A 116 -24.39 8.55 15.56
N LEU A 117 -23.85 7.52 16.22
CA LEU A 117 -24.64 6.48 16.88
C LEU A 117 -24.95 6.85 18.34
N LYS A 118 -24.46 7.99 18.85
CA LYS A 118 -24.80 8.44 20.19
C LYS A 118 -26.27 8.85 20.22
N ASN A 119 -27.00 8.28 21.17
CA ASN A 119 -28.43 8.56 21.40
C ASN A 119 -29.36 8.07 20.28
N LEU A 120 -28.97 7.01 19.55
CA LEU A 120 -29.83 6.39 18.54
C LEU A 120 -31.08 5.79 19.21
N ASP A 121 -32.24 6.36 18.94
CA ASP A 121 -33.53 5.85 19.41
C ASP A 121 -34.00 4.73 18.47
N ALA A 122 -33.95 3.50 18.95
CA ALA A 122 -34.38 2.31 18.18
C ALA A 122 -35.90 2.29 17.90
N THR A 123 -36.66 3.20 18.49
CA THR A 123 -38.10 3.37 18.24
C THR A 123 -38.42 4.47 17.24
N ASP A 124 -37.43 5.29 16.85
CA ASP A 124 -37.57 6.32 15.81
C ASP A 124 -37.28 5.72 14.41
N PRO A 125 -38.29 5.68 13.51
CA PRO A 125 -38.10 5.19 12.14
C PRO A 125 -37.00 5.94 11.37
N ALA A 126 -36.83 7.24 11.59
CA ALA A 126 -35.81 8.03 10.89
C ALA A 126 -34.39 7.68 11.36
N ALA A 127 -34.22 7.30 12.64
CA ALA A 127 -32.96 6.82 13.17
C ALA A 127 -32.61 5.43 12.61
N MET A 128 -33.60 4.56 12.48
CA MET A 128 -33.46 3.24 11.86
C MET A 128 -33.09 3.31 10.37
N ASP A 129 -33.69 4.25 9.62
CA ASP A 129 -33.36 4.48 8.21
C ASP A 129 -31.91 4.95 8.03
N LYS A 130 -31.43 5.86 8.89
CA LYS A 130 -30.02 6.30 8.90
C LYS A 130 -29.07 5.16 9.22
N LEU A 131 -29.41 4.31 10.19
CA LEU A 131 -28.60 3.15 10.54
C LEU A 131 -28.51 2.17 9.36
N LYS A 132 -29.63 1.91 8.67
CA LYS A 132 -29.66 1.06 7.47
C LYS A 132 -28.81 1.64 6.35
N ALA A 133 -28.95 2.94 6.05
CA ALA A 133 -28.14 3.60 5.03
C ALA A 133 -26.63 3.55 5.35
N ALA A 134 -26.26 3.67 6.62
CA ALA A 134 -24.89 3.53 7.05
C ALA A 134 -24.37 2.08 6.93
N GLN A 135 -25.18 1.09 7.24
CA GLN A 135 -24.85 -0.33 7.02
C GLN A 135 -24.65 -0.62 5.53
N ASP A 136 -25.55 -0.15 4.67
CA ASP A 136 -25.46 -0.32 3.21
C ASP A 136 -24.17 0.33 2.67
N LYS A 137 -23.86 1.56 3.11
CA LYS A 137 -22.59 2.24 2.75
C LYS A 137 -21.36 1.49 3.28
N ALA A 138 -21.38 1.02 4.52
CA ALA A 138 -20.27 0.27 5.08
C ALA A 138 -20.02 -1.04 4.33
N GLN A 139 -21.09 -1.72 3.89
CA GLN A 139 -21.00 -2.92 3.08
C GLN A 139 -20.47 -2.63 1.66
N GLU A 140 -20.92 -1.52 1.05
CA GLU A 140 -20.41 -1.04 -0.24
C GLU A 140 -18.90 -0.74 -0.16
N ILE A 141 -18.48 0.01 0.87
CA ILE A 141 -17.09 0.36 1.12
C ILE A 141 -16.25 -0.89 1.37
N SER A 142 -16.74 -1.83 2.18
CA SER A 142 -16.05 -3.10 2.43
C SER A 142 -15.79 -3.85 1.11
N THR A 143 -16.79 -3.92 0.23
CA THR A 143 -16.68 -4.59 -1.07
C THR A 143 -15.69 -3.87 -1.99
N LYS A 144 -15.77 -2.54 -2.08
CA LYS A 144 -14.87 -1.72 -2.90
C LYS A 144 -13.44 -1.76 -2.36
N ALA A 145 -13.26 -1.71 -1.04
CA ALA A 145 -11.95 -1.73 -0.39
C ALA A 145 -11.28 -3.10 -0.57
N GLN A 146 -12.04 -4.20 -0.52
CA GLN A 146 -11.53 -5.54 -0.85
C GLN A 146 -11.06 -5.62 -2.31
N ALA A 147 -11.87 -5.13 -3.25
CA ALA A 147 -11.50 -5.12 -4.66
C ALA A 147 -10.26 -4.24 -4.94
N ALA A 148 -10.21 -3.05 -4.35
CA ALA A 148 -9.06 -2.15 -4.47
C ALA A 148 -7.80 -2.74 -3.80
N SER A 149 -7.94 -3.36 -2.62
CA SER A 149 -6.85 -4.04 -1.92
C SER A 149 -6.28 -5.21 -2.73
N ALA A 150 -7.12 -5.97 -3.44
CA ALA A 150 -6.67 -7.04 -4.33
C ALA A 150 -5.80 -6.49 -5.48
N LYS A 151 -6.23 -5.39 -6.12
CA LYS A 151 -5.46 -4.72 -7.17
C LYS A 151 -4.15 -4.13 -6.64
N LEU A 152 -4.21 -3.47 -5.47
CA LEU A 152 -3.04 -2.94 -4.78
C LEU A 152 -2.02 -4.05 -4.49
N THR A 153 -2.49 -5.19 -3.99
CA THR A 153 -1.65 -6.36 -3.71
C THR A 153 -1.02 -6.91 -4.99
N GLU A 154 -1.77 -6.97 -6.10
CA GLU A 154 -1.24 -7.40 -7.39
C GLU A 154 -0.13 -6.46 -7.89
N GLN A 155 -0.34 -5.15 -7.85
CA GLN A 155 0.69 -4.18 -8.23
C GLN A 155 1.89 -4.21 -7.29
N GLY A 156 1.67 -4.38 -5.99
CA GLY A 156 2.71 -4.52 -4.99
C GLY A 156 3.61 -5.73 -5.25
N LYS A 157 3.01 -6.87 -5.67
CA LYS A 157 3.76 -8.07 -6.09
C LYS A 157 4.60 -7.80 -7.34
N LYS A 158 4.05 -7.13 -8.36
CA LYS A 158 4.81 -6.78 -9.57
C LYS A 158 6.02 -5.90 -9.25
N LEU A 159 5.84 -4.91 -8.37
CA LEU A 159 6.92 -4.07 -7.88
C LEU A 159 7.97 -4.88 -7.11
N GLN A 160 7.53 -5.75 -6.18
CA GLN A 160 8.44 -6.63 -5.45
C GLN A 160 9.23 -7.58 -6.37
N ASP A 161 8.59 -8.19 -7.37
CA ASP A 161 9.25 -9.10 -8.30
C ASP A 161 10.38 -8.43 -9.07
N ILE A 162 10.20 -7.15 -9.43
CA ILE A 162 11.24 -6.34 -10.07
C ILE A 162 12.35 -6.03 -9.08
N CYS A 163 11.99 -5.63 -7.87
CA CYS A 163 12.96 -5.31 -6.82
C CYS A 163 13.73 -6.52 -6.28
N ASN A 164 13.21 -7.73 -6.41
CA ASN A 164 13.89 -8.96 -6.03
C ASN A 164 14.82 -9.50 -7.13
N LYS A 165 14.65 -9.05 -8.37
CA LYS A 165 15.43 -9.48 -9.54
C LYS A 165 16.56 -8.50 -9.91
N GLY A 166 16.44 -7.24 -9.52
CA GLY A 166 17.44 -6.19 -9.75
C GLY A 166 18.46 -6.05 -8.64
#